data_AF-A0A0C4BKX8-F1
#
_entry.id   AF-A0A0C4BKX8-F1
#
_cell.length_a   1.000
_cell.length_b   1.000
_cell.length_c   1.000
_cell.angle_alpha   90.00
_cell.angle_beta   90.00
_cell.angle_gamma   90.00
#
_symmetry.space_group_name_H-M   'P 1'
#
loop_
_entity.id
_entity.type
_entity.pdbx_description
1 polymer ?
#
loop_
_entity_poly.entity_id
_entity_poly.type
_entity_poly.pdbx_seq_one_letter_code
_entity_poly.pdbx_strand_id
1 'polypeptide(L)'
;MKLTPTKAIVGALALIAGKTSASPVSYCDGDSSKICYSWGVPSSTATSSSDTLFLRLEAPTDYQWIALGTGDRMSGSTMFVVYQDGSGNVTLSTRKGHGHNMPEYSRMSSVKLLEGSGVSNKTMVANIECGDLGTLDLKGSSDWISAWRTGSALDTTDVSAVFDEHDGTDGFSVDLSKAFITSNSNPFTNKSNTQPSSGSSNDAVAGGGGGEDHTGTIHGVIMSVVFLLGFPIGSLLMPLLGKWLVHASWQIIMFIGMWVGFGVGKIAADRGGDWFTEPHVQLGTISPLGGMSCTSAKGSSHASSTLMNSIVP
;
A
#
# COMPACT_ATOMS: atom_id res chain seq x y z
N MET A 1 -43.38 69.69 25.69
CA MET A 1 -42.82 68.33 25.49
C MET A 1 -41.47 68.47 24.81
N LYS A 2 -40.37 68.19 25.53
CA LYS A 2 -39.01 68.14 24.96
C LYS A 2 -38.64 66.68 24.80
N LEU A 3 -38.49 66.21 23.56
CA LEU A 3 -37.99 64.88 23.22
C LEU A 3 -36.45 64.94 23.19
N THR A 4 -35.81 64.23 24.10
CA THR A 4 -34.36 63.95 24.08
C THR A 4 -34.09 62.75 23.17
N PRO A 5 -33.08 62.77 22.29
CA PRO A 5 -32.72 61.62 21.49
C PRO A 5 -31.86 60.63 22.30
N THR A 6 -32.32 59.39 22.39
CA THR A 6 -31.59 58.25 22.95
C THR A 6 -30.40 57.92 22.05
N LYS A 7 -29.19 57.95 22.59
CA LYS A 7 -27.98 57.49 21.89
C LYS A 7 -28.05 55.97 21.71
N ALA A 8 -28.13 55.52 20.46
CA ALA A 8 -27.91 54.11 20.12
C ALA A 8 -26.42 53.80 20.24
N ILE A 9 -26.07 52.86 21.12
CA ILE A 9 -24.72 52.29 21.21
C ILE A 9 -24.65 51.19 20.14
N VAL A 10 -23.93 51.45 19.06
CA VAL A 10 -23.58 50.42 18.06
C VAL A 10 -22.40 49.65 18.61
N GLY A 11 -22.64 48.43 19.10
CA GLY A 11 -21.57 47.49 19.45
C GLY A 11 -20.95 46.93 18.18
N ALA A 12 -19.66 47.19 17.96
CA ALA A 12 -18.90 46.56 16.89
C ALA A 12 -18.62 45.09 17.26
N LEU A 13 -19.31 44.15 16.61
CA LEU A 13 -18.87 42.75 16.57
C LEU A 13 -17.60 42.68 15.72
N ALA A 14 -16.45 42.57 16.36
CA ALA A 14 -15.22 42.19 15.69
C ALA A 14 -15.36 40.72 15.26
N LEU A 15 -15.53 40.48 13.95
CA LEU A 15 -15.33 39.17 13.36
C LEU A 15 -13.86 38.78 13.58
N ILE A 16 -13.63 37.85 14.50
CA ILE A 16 -12.34 37.18 14.62
C ILE A 16 -12.22 36.33 13.35
N ALA A 17 -11.63 36.88 12.29
CA ALA A 17 -11.20 36.10 11.15
C ALA A 17 -10.15 35.11 11.68
N GLY A 18 -10.56 33.85 11.85
CA GLY A 18 -9.63 32.76 12.12
C GLY A 18 -8.56 32.80 11.03
N LYS A 19 -7.30 32.93 11.42
CA LYS A 19 -6.19 32.78 10.48
C LYS A 19 -6.23 31.32 10.02
N THR A 20 -6.75 31.06 8.84
CA THR A 20 -6.53 29.78 8.17
C THR A 20 -5.03 29.68 7.93
N SER A 21 -4.36 28.80 8.67
CA SER A 21 -2.94 28.55 8.49
C SER A 21 -2.75 27.92 7.12
N ALA A 22 -2.18 28.67 6.18
CA ALA A 22 -1.82 28.16 4.87
C ALA A 22 -0.50 27.39 4.98
N SER A 23 -0.59 26.07 5.14
CA SER A 23 0.55 25.17 5.31
C SER A 23 0.27 23.87 4.56
N PRO A 24 1.29 23.21 4.00
CA PRO A 24 1.13 21.87 3.44
C PRO A 24 0.51 20.90 4.45
N VAL A 25 -0.31 19.97 3.94
CA VAL A 25 -0.74 18.78 4.69
C VAL A 25 0.38 17.75 4.63
N SER A 26 0.61 17.01 5.71
CA SER A 26 1.61 15.93 5.73
C SER A 26 1.04 14.66 6.34
N TYR A 27 1.54 13.53 5.86
CA TYR A 27 1.27 12.18 6.35
C TYR A 27 2.58 11.43 6.46
N CYS A 28 2.78 10.66 7.53
CA CYS A 28 3.97 9.83 7.68
C CYS A 28 3.59 8.37 7.94
N ASP A 29 4.39 7.50 7.36
CA ASP A 29 4.13 6.10 7.09
C ASP A 29 5.41 5.27 7.30
N GLY A 30 5.31 3.96 7.15
CA GLY A 30 6.37 3.00 7.37
C GLY A 30 6.68 2.78 8.85
N ASP A 31 7.64 1.90 9.09
CA ASP A 31 8.06 1.52 10.43
C ASP A 31 8.57 2.74 11.22
N SER A 32 7.90 3.01 12.35
CA SER A 32 8.12 4.21 13.18
C SER A 32 7.83 5.55 12.49
N SER A 33 6.98 5.59 11.46
CA SER A 33 6.56 6.81 10.75
C SER A 33 7.72 7.61 10.15
N LYS A 34 8.70 6.91 9.56
CA LYS A 34 9.93 7.50 9.01
C LYS A 34 9.81 8.00 7.58
N ILE A 35 8.78 7.58 6.84
CA ILE A 35 8.55 7.98 5.46
C ILE A 35 7.46 9.03 5.47
N CYS A 36 7.73 10.24 5.01
CA CYS A 36 6.77 11.33 5.07
C CYS A 36 6.45 11.88 3.68
N TYR A 37 5.16 12.13 3.47
CA TYR A 37 4.57 12.68 2.27
C TYR A 37 3.89 14.00 2.63
N SER A 38 4.08 15.04 1.82
CA SER A 38 3.39 16.32 2.01
C SER A 38 2.78 16.84 0.71
N TRP A 39 1.63 17.51 0.83
CA TRP A 39 0.87 18.09 -0.27
C TRP A 39 0.68 19.59 -0.05
N GLY A 40 0.90 20.38 -1.10
CA GLY A 40 0.63 21.83 -1.11
C GLY A 40 -0.09 22.24 -2.39
N VAL A 41 -1.24 22.91 -2.24
CA VAL A 41 -2.08 23.39 -3.35
C VAL A 41 -2.07 24.92 -3.37
N PRO A 42 -1.57 25.59 -4.41
CA PRO A 42 -1.54 27.06 -4.44
C PRO A 42 -2.94 27.68 -4.42
N SER A 43 -3.15 28.72 -3.62
CA SER A 43 -4.48 29.34 -3.46
C SER A 43 -5.04 29.95 -4.76
N SER A 44 -4.19 30.31 -5.73
CA SER A 44 -4.59 30.83 -7.03
C SER A 44 -5.21 29.77 -7.96
N THR A 45 -4.99 28.49 -7.68
CA THR A 45 -5.68 27.38 -8.38
C THR A 45 -7.15 27.26 -7.94
N ALA A 46 -7.53 27.88 -6.81
CA ALA A 46 -8.92 27.92 -6.36
C ALA A 46 -9.82 28.70 -7.33
N THR A 47 -9.26 29.67 -8.07
CA THR A 47 -10.01 30.60 -8.94
C THR A 47 -9.51 30.70 -10.39
N SER A 48 -8.42 30.04 -10.79
CA SER A 48 -7.91 30.08 -12.18
C SER A 48 -7.18 28.79 -12.55
N SER A 49 -7.43 28.30 -13.76
CA SER A 49 -7.07 27.00 -14.36
C SER A 49 -5.56 26.69 -14.48
N SER A 50 -4.89 26.50 -13.35
CA SER A 50 -3.55 25.91 -13.30
C SER A 50 -3.57 24.86 -12.19
N ASP A 51 -3.86 23.60 -12.50
CA ASP A 51 -3.93 22.50 -11.53
C ASP A 51 -2.53 22.08 -11.04
N THR A 52 -1.86 23.01 -10.34
CA THR A 52 -0.52 22.78 -9.79
C THR A 52 -0.63 22.16 -8.41
N LEU A 53 0.09 21.06 -8.20
CA LEU A 53 0.24 20.37 -6.93
C LEU A 53 1.72 20.25 -6.58
N PHE A 54 2.08 20.66 -5.37
CA PHE A 54 3.40 20.45 -4.82
C PHE A 54 3.39 19.20 -3.93
N LEU A 55 4.32 18.29 -4.19
CA LEU A 55 4.53 17.10 -3.38
C LEU A 55 5.91 17.16 -2.73
N ARG A 56 6.03 16.64 -1.51
CA ARG A 56 7.31 16.36 -0.87
C ARG A 56 7.31 14.91 -0.43
N LEU A 57 8.33 14.17 -0.85
CA LEU A 57 8.61 12.81 -0.43
C LEU A 57 9.91 12.83 0.39
N GLU A 58 9.90 12.24 1.57
CA GLU A 58 11.04 12.22 2.49
C GLU A 58 11.16 10.85 3.15
N ALA A 59 12.35 10.27 3.12
CA ALA A 59 12.65 9.03 3.85
C ALA A 59 14.14 8.93 4.19
N PRO A 60 14.51 8.16 5.22
CA PRO A 60 15.90 7.85 5.46
C PRO A 60 16.53 7.00 4.34
N THR A 61 17.86 7.08 4.24
CA THR A 61 18.68 6.48 3.17
C THR A 61 18.87 4.97 3.29
N ASP A 62 18.29 4.34 4.32
CA ASP A 62 18.15 2.89 4.48
C ASP A 62 16.97 2.32 3.67
N TYR A 63 16.16 3.18 3.06
CA TYR A 63 15.22 2.80 2.01
C TYR A 63 15.90 2.85 0.64
N GLN A 64 15.81 1.74 -0.09
CA GLN A 64 16.30 1.62 -1.46
C GLN A 64 15.51 2.54 -2.40
N TRP A 65 14.18 2.57 -2.23
CA TRP A 65 13.28 3.45 -2.94
C TRP A 65 12.00 3.70 -2.13
N ILE A 66 11.34 4.84 -2.38
CA ILE A 66 9.99 5.15 -1.89
C ILE A 66 9.12 5.63 -3.05
N ALA A 67 7.82 5.47 -2.94
CA ALA A 67 6.87 5.86 -3.96
C ALA A 67 5.58 6.41 -3.36
N LEU A 68 5.02 7.41 -4.05
CA LEU A 68 3.67 7.90 -3.82
C LEU A 68 2.87 7.75 -5.11
N GLY A 69 1.65 7.25 -5.04
CA GLY A 69 0.77 7.01 -6.18
C GLY A 69 -0.62 7.60 -5.98
N THR A 70 -1.24 8.07 -7.06
CA THR A 70 -2.63 8.55 -7.06
C THR A 70 -3.63 7.39 -7.12
N GLY A 71 -4.78 7.51 -6.46
CA GLY A 71 -5.84 6.50 -6.48
C GLY A 71 -5.70 5.49 -5.34
N ASP A 72 -6.54 4.45 -5.39
CA ASP A 72 -6.75 3.46 -4.32
C ASP A 72 -6.02 2.13 -4.55
N ARG A 73 -5.30 1.97 -5.67
CA ARG A 73 -4.59 0.74 -6.05
C ARG A 73 -3.49 0.99 -7.06
N MET A 74 -2.58 0.02 -7.20
CA MET A 74 -1.46 0.09 -8.15
C MET A 74 -1.93 0.29 -9.60
N SER A 75 -2.93 -0.49 -10.02
CA SER A 75 -3.48 -0.44 -11.38
C SER A 75 -4.15 0.91 -11.70
N GLY A 76 -3.71 1.56 -12.78
CA GLY A 76 -4.23 2.85 -13.20
C GLY A 76 -3.65 4.06 -12.45
N SER A 77 -2.84 3.83 -11.41
CA SER A 77 -2.22 4.92 -10.66
C SER A 77 -1.11 5.62 -11.44
N THR A 78 -0.96 6.92 -11.16
CA THR A 78 0.22 7.70 -11.50
C THR A 78 1.15 7.67 -10.31
N MET A 79 2.37 7.17 -10.48
CA MET A 79 3.31 7.01 -9.38
C MET A 79 4.54 7.89 -9.54
N PHE A 80 5.04 8.37 -8.41
CA PHE A 80 6.26 9.14 -8.25
C PHE A 80 7.23 8.30 -7.42
N VAL A 81 8.14 7.61 -8.10
CA VAL A 81 9.15 6.77 -7.45
C VAL A 81 10.43 7.57 -7.28
N VAL A 82 10.99 7.55 -6.08
CA VAL A 82 12.19 8.31 -5.70
C VAL A 82 13.23 7.36 -5.13
N TYR A 83 14.45 7.49 -5.63
CA TYR A 83 15.63 6.76 -5.14
C TYR A 83 16.88 7.63 -5.29
N GLN A 84 17.94 7.25 -4.59
CA GLN A 84 19.21 7.97 -4.58
C GLN A 84 19.92 7.82 -5.94
N ASP A 85 20.56 8.90 -6.42
CA ASP A 85 21.25 8.92 -7.71
C ASP A 85 22.73 8.50 -7.65
N GLY A 86 23.23 8.22 -6.45
CA GLY A 86 24.63 7.87 -6.17
C GLY A 86 25.59 9.07 -6.07
N SER A 87 25.12 10.29 -6.29
CA SER A 87 25.91 11.52 -6.32
C SER A 87 25.47 12.56 -5.28
N GLY A 88 24.66 12.15 -4.31
CA GLY A 88 24.12 13.01 -3.26
C GLY A 88 22.82 13.73 -3.67
N ASN A 89 22.22 13.34 -4.79
CA ASN A 89 20.91 13.81 -5.22
C ASN A 89 19.93 12.63 -5.33
N VAL A 90 18.70 12.89 -5.79
CA VAL A 90 17.67 11.89 -5.99
C VAL A 90 17.23 11.84 -7.44
N THR A 91 16.86 10.65 -7.89
CA THR A 91 16.22 10.40 -9.17
C THR A 91 14.71 10.32 -8.97
N LEU A 92 13.98 11.15 -9.72
CA LEU A 92 12.52 11.09 -9.78
C LEU A 92 12.08 10.32 -11.03
N SER A 93 11.38 9.22 -10.82
CA SER A 93 10.88 8.34 -11.85
C SER A 93 9.35 8.35 -11.84
N THR A 94 8.74 8.95 -12.86
CA THR A 94 7.30 8.95 -13.08
C THR A 94 6.85 7.65 -13.75
N ARG A 95 5.90 6.94 -13.14
CA ARG A 95 5.50 5.59 -13.58
C ARG A 95 3.98 5.46 -13.72
N LYS A 96 3.55 4.50 -14.53
CA LYS A 96 2.13 4.10 -14.65
C LYS A 96 1.98 2.63 -14.25
N GLY A 97 1.03 2.37 -13.35
CA GLY A 97 0.73 1.01 -12.90
C GLY A 97 -0.26 0.30 -13.83
N HIS A 98 0.06 -0.95 -14.18
CA HIS A 98 -0.76 -1.82 -15.03
C HIS A 98 -1.01 -3.16 -14.31
N GLY A 99 -1.82 -3.13 -13.26
CA GLY A 99 -2.00 -4.28 -12.33
C GLY A 99 -0.89 -4.36 -11.29
N HIS A 100 -0.57 -5.60 -10.86
CA HIS A 100 0.45 -5.93 -9.86
C HIS A 100 1.82 -6.26 -10.48
N ASN A 101 2.13 -5.63 -11.61
CA ASN A 101 3.41 -5.78 -12.30
C ASN A 101 4.28 -4.55 -12.05
N MET A 102 5.59 -4.69 -12.29
CA MET A 102 6.53 -3.57 -12.21
C MET A 102 6.00 -2.36 -13.03
N PRO A 103 5.76 -1.20 -12.40
CA PRO A 103 5.28 -0.02 -13.10
C PRO A 103 6.26 0.43 -14.19
N GLU A 104 5.71 0.81 -15.34
CA GLU A 104 6.52 1.23 -16.49
C GLU A 104 6.80 2.73 -16.43
N TYR A 105 8.02 3.12 -16.81
CA TYR A 105 8.39 4.53 -16.88
C TYR A 105 7.55 5.24 -17.94
N SER A 106 6.89 6.32 -17.53
CA SER A 106 6.13 7.18 -18.41
C SER A 106 6.52 8.62 -18.12
N ARG A 107 7.20 9.26 -19.07
CA ARG A 107 7.60 10.66 -18.91
C ARG A 107 6.38 11.56 -18.78
N MET A 108 6.30 12.32 -17.68
CA MET A 108 5.29 13.36 -17.47
C MET A 108 5.95 14.73 -17.54
N SER A 109 5.75 15.47 -18.64
CA SER A 109 6.40 16.78 -18.85
C SER A 109 5.95 17.86 -17.88
N SER A 110 4.78 17.69 -17.26
CA SER A 110 4.25 18.57 -16.22
C SER A 110 4.83 18.29 -14.83
N VAL A 111 5.69 17.27 -14.69
CA VAL A 111 6.25 16.85 -13.41
C VAL A 111 7.75 17.09 -13.40
N LYS A 112 8.24 17.82 -12.40
CA LYS A 112 9.67 18.12 -12.26
C LYS A 112 10.11 18.15 -10.81
N LEU A 113 11.36 17.77 -10.60
CA LEU A 113 12.05 17.91 -9.32
C LEU A 113 12.39 19.39 -9.07
N LEU A 114 12.21 19.85 -7.84
CA LEU A 114 12.44 21.23 -7.41
C LEU A 114 13.68 21.36 -6.54
N GLU A 115 14.11 22.61 -6.34
CA GLU A 115 15.16 22.96 -5.38
C GLU A 115 14.84 22.43 -3.97
N GLY A 116 15.89 22.08 -3.22
CA GLY A 116 15.78 21.46 -1.89
C GLY A 116 15.55 19.95 -1.93
N SER A 117 15.52 19.35 -3.13
CA SER A 117 15.64 17.90 -3.30
C SER A 117 17.10 17.46 -3.21
N GLY A 118 17.32 16.22 -2.78
CA GLY A 118 18.63 15.59 -2.72
C GLY A 118 18.80 14.74 -1.45
N VAL A 119 20.03 14.31 -1.20
CA VAL A 119 20.37 13.47 -0.05
C VAL A 119 21.22 14.26 0.94
N SER A 120 20.77 14.36 2.18
CA SER A 120 21.51 15.04 3.25
C SER A 120 21.16 14.46 4.62
N ASN A 121 22.14 14.39 5.53
CA ASN A 121 21.96 13.87 6.88
C ASN A 121 21.28 12.48 6.95
N LYS A 122 21.60 11.59 6.00
CA LYS A 122 20.99 10.26 5.85
C LYS A 122 19.50 10.27 5.53
N THR A 123 19.00 11.38 5.00
CA THR A 123 17.62 11.51 4.51
C THR A 123 17.66 11.88 3.03
N MET A 124 16.86 11.19 2.23
CA MET A 124 16.57 11.57 0.86
C MET A 124 15.26 12.36 0.81
N VAL A 125 15.26 13.46 0.07
CA VAL A 125 14.13 14.37 -0.08
C VAL A 125 13.89 14.63 -1.56
N ALA A 126 12.65 14.52 -2.00
CA ALA A 126 12.21 14.97 -3.32
C ALA A 126 11.06 15.96 -3.15
N ASN A 127 11.33 17.22 -3.50
CA ASN A 127 10.30 18.24 -3.70
C ASN A 127 9.89 18.20 -5.17
N ILE A 128 8.60 18.05 -5.45
CA ILE A 128 8.08 17.81 -6.80
C ILE A 128 7.01 18.85 -7.10
N GLU A 129 7.09 19.47 -8.27
CA GLU A 129 5.98 20.23 -8.85
C GLU A 129 5.29 19.36 -9.87
N CYS A 130 4.00 19.17 -9.70
CA CYS A 130 3.11 18.52 -10.65
C CYS A 130 2.21 19.58 -11.25
N GLY A 131 2.12 19.65 -12.58
CA GLY A 131 1.01 20.29 -13.26
C GLY A 131 -0.21 19.37 -13.28
N ASP A 132 -1.06 19.54 -14.30
CA ASP A 132 -2.29 18.75 -14.45
C ASP A 132 -2.00 17.23 -14.42
N LEU A 133 -2.55 16.55 -13.40
CA LEU A 133 -2.50 15.10 -13.20
C LEU A 133 -3.77 14.40 -13.72
N GLY A 134 -4.63 15.12 -14.45
CA GLY A 134 -5.87 14.64 -15.02
C GLY A 134 -7.03 14.74 -14.03
N THR A 135 -7.47 13.60 -13.48
CA THR A 135 -8.73 13.49 -12.72
C THR A 135 -8.58 13.75 -11.21
N LEU A 136 -7.48 14.35 -10.77
CA LEU A 136 -7.22 14.56 -9.34
C LEU A 136 -8.03 15.77 -8.82
N ASP A 137 -8.85 15.55 -7.78
CA ASP A 137 -9.63 16.63 -7.17
C ASP A 137 -8.79 17.39 -6.13
N LEU A 138 -8.26 18.55 -6.52
CA LEU A 138 -7.48 19.43 -5.65
C LEU A 138 -8.32 20.19 -4.61
N LYS A 139 -9.65 20.11 -4.68
CA LYS A 139 -10.58 20.84 -3.80
C LYS A 139 -11.35 19.92 -2.85
N GLY A 140 -11.02 18.64 -2.84
CA GLY A 140 -11.70 17.64 -2.04
C GLY A 140 -10.77 16.52 -1.60
N SER A 141 -11.40 15.41 -1.24
CA SER A 141 -10.71 14.20 -0.81
C SER A 141 -10.29 13.38 -2.02
N SER A 142 -9.02 12.97 -2.06
CA SER A 142 -8.47 12.09 -3.09
C SER A 142 -7.76 10.91 -2.45
N ASP A 143 -7.93 9.71 -3.02
CA ASP A 143 -7.22 8.51 -2.59
C ASP A 143 -5.77 8.51 -3.08
N TRP A 144 -4.90 7.96 -2.23
CA TRP A 144 -3.47 7.81 -2.47
C TRP A 144 -3.00 6.45 -1.97
N ILE A 145 -1.93 5.98 -2.60
CA ILE A 145 -1.16 4.82 -2.14
C ILE A 145 0.29 5.22 -1.94
N SER A 146 0.94 4.61 -0.97
CA SER A 146 2.39 4.69 -0.75
C SER A 146 2.98 3.29 -0.80
N ALA A 147 4.24 3.22 -1.21
CA ALA A 147 4.99 1.98 -1.23
C ALA A 147 6.47 2.26 -1.02
N TRP A 148 7.19 1.34 -0.39
CA TRP A 148 8.61 1.48 -0.14
C TRP A 148 9.31 0.14 -0.09
N ARG A 149 10.63 0.18 -0.23
CA ARG A 149 11.50 -0.97 -0.04
C ARG A 149 12.71 -0.60 0.79
N THR A 150 12.97 -1.35 1.85
CA THR A 150 14.21 -1.27 2.62
C THR A 150 15.37 -1.91 1.85
N GLY A 151 16.58 -1.37 1.98
CA GLY A 151 17.77 -1.96 1.37
C GLY A 151 18.82 -0.96 0.93
N SER A 152 19.86 -1.47 0.26
CA SER A 152 20.90 -0.63 -0.31
C SER A 152 20.36 0.26 -1.43
N ALA A 153 20.83 1.50 -1.48
CA ALA A 153 20.47 2.48 -2.50
C ALA A 153 20.68 1.93 -3.93
N LEU A 154 19.80 2.33 -4.86
CA LEU A 154 19.97 2.00 -6.29
C LEU A 154 21.13 2.76 -6.94
N ASP A 155 21.50 3.92 -6.39
CA ASP A 155 22.61 4.77 -6.83
C ASP A 155 22.67 4.95 -8.35
N THR A 156 21.55 5.38 -8.93
CA THR A 156 21.39 5.50 -10.38
C THR A 156 20.55 6.71 -10.78
N THR A 157 20.95 7.36 -11.88
CA THR A 157 20.19 8.43 -12.53
C THR A 157 19.17 7.92 -13.55
N ASP A 158 19.13 6.61 -13.80
CA ASP A 158 18.24 6.01 -14.79
C ASP A 158 16.79 5.99 -14.30
N VAL A 159 15.98 6.93 -14.78
CA VAL A 159 14.54 7.03 -14.47
C VAL A 159 13.74 5.77 -14.82
N SER A 160 14.27 4.90 -15.68
CA SER A 160 13.66 3.63 -16.08
C SER A 160 14.23 2.41 -15.35
N ALA A 161 15.09 2.60 -14.35
CA ALA A 161 15.72 1.54 -13.57
C ALA A 161 14.72 0.47 -13.09
N VAL A 162 15.17 -0.78 -13.11
CA VAL A 162 14.45 -1.94 -12.57
C VAL A 162 14.70 -2.01 -11.07
N PHE A 163 13.64 -2.24 -10.31
CA PHE A 163 13.67 -2.38 -8.86
C PHE A 163 12.69 -3.47 -8.43
N ASP A 164 13.01 -4.10 -7.31
CA ASP A 164 12.19 -5.16 -6.74
C ASP A 164 10.91 -4.58 -6.09
N GLU A 165 9.92 -5.45 -5.89
CA GLU A 165 8.65 -5.16 -5.22
C GLU A 165 8.82 -4.52 -3.83
N HIS A 166 7.86 -3.70 -3.42
CA HIS A 166 7.85 -3.09 -2.09
C HIS A 166 7.80 -4.16 -0.98
N ASP A 167 8.44 -3.88 0.15
CA ASP A 167 8.27 -4.67 1.38
C ASP A 167 7.22 -4.07 2.32
N GLY A 168 6.82 -2.81 2.10
CA GLY A 168 5.68 -2.18 2.78
C GLY A 168 4.89 -1.21 1.91
N THR A 169 3.61 -1.09 2.23
CA THR A 169 2.64 -0.25 1.50
C THR A 169 1.58 0.32 2.41
N ASP A 170 0.95 1.42 1.98
CA ASP A 170 -0.24 1.96 2.62
C ASP A 170 -1.26 2.48 1.60
N GLY A 171 -2.52 2.56 2.02
CA GLY A 171 -3.62 3.17 1.31
C GLY A 171 -4.35 4.16 2.22
N PHE A 172 -4.46 5.40 1.77
CA PHE A 172 -5.06 6.48 2.57
C PHE A 172 -5.70 7.53 1.66
N SER A 173 -6.53 8.38 2.24
CA SER A 173 -7.16 9.49 1.53
C SER A 173 -6.70 10.81 2.11
N VAL A 174 -6.45 11.79 1.25
CA VAL A 174 -6.02 13.15 1.63
C VAL A 174 -7.05 14.18 1.15
N ASP A 175 -7.55 14.97 2.08
CA ASP A 175 -8.37 16.16 1.82
C ASP A 175 -7.49 17.34 1.39
N LEU A 176 -7.34 17.51 0.08
CA LEU A 176 -6.49 18.53 -0.53
C LEU A 176 -7.06 19.95 -0.34
N SER A 177 -8.34 20.08 0.02
CA SER A 177 -8.93 21.38 0.40
C SER A 177 -8.29 21.98 1.66
N LYS A 178 -7.62 21.16 2.46
CA LYS A 178 -6.88 21.57 3.66
C LYS A 178 -5.39 21.82 3.40
N ALA A 179 -4.92 21.59 2.18
CA ALA A 179 -3.51 21.71 1.78
C ALA A 179 -3.19 23.05 1.08
N PHE A 180 -4.06 24.07 1.20
CA PHE A 180 -3.85 25.33 0.52
C PHE A 180 -2.62 26.09 1.04
N ILE A 181 -1.78 26.55 0.11
CA ILE A 181 -0.63 27.41 0.35
C ILE A 181 -0.84 28.79 -0.29
N THR A 182 -0.21 29.82 0.25
CA THR A 182 -0.37 31.21 -0.21
C THR A 182 0.44 31.58 -1.45
N SER A 183 1.34 30.70 -1.89
CA SER A 183 2.29 30.97 -2.98
C SER A 183 2.18 29.94 -4.11
N ASN A 184 2.51 30.35 -5.33
CA ASN A 184 2.68 29.47 -6.50
C ASN A 184 4.12 28.94 -6.64
N SER A 185 4.99 29.20 -5.67
CA SER A 185 6.37 28.70 -5.63
C SER A 185 6.50 27.51 -4.70
N ASN A 186 7.62 26.77 -4.83
CA ASN A 186 7.96 25.64 -3.98
C ASN A 186 7.77 25.96 -2.47
N PRO A 187 6.76 25.38 -1.79
CA PRO A 187 6.46 25.67 -0.39
C PRO A 187 7.48 25.06 0.57
N PHE A 188 8.27 24.09 0.12
CA PHE A 188 9.17 23.27 0.94
C PHE A 188 10.58 23.86 1.10
N THR A 189 10.80 25.09 0.63
CA THR A 189 12.02 25.86 0.94
C THR A 189 11.94 26.55 2.30
N ASN A 190 10.72 26.75 2.82
CA ASN A 190 10.49 27.29 4.15
C ASN A 190 10.54 26.18 5.20
N LYS A 191 11.45 26.29 6.17
CA LYS A 191 11.63 25.27 7.23
C LYS A 191 10.37 24.98 8.07
N SER A 192 9.43 25.93 8.16
CA SER A 192 8.14 25.72 8.83
C SER A 192 7.23 24.75 8.09
N ASN A 193 7.41 24.60 6.78
CA ASN A 193 6.59 23.80 5.88
C ASN A 193 7.22 22.43 5.58
N THR A 194 8.45 22.20 6.05
CA THR A 194 9.19 20.95 5.88
C THR A 194 9.11 20.04 7.09
N GLN A 195 8.54 20.49 8.20
CA GLN A 195 8.43 19.67 9.40
C GLN A 195 7.17 18.81 9.27
N PRO A 196 7.30 17.49 9.08
CA PRO A 196 6.15 16.61 9.17
C PRO A 196 5.75 16.60 10.64
N SER A 197 4.51 16.97 10.95
CA SER A 197 3.96 16.67 12.26
C SER A 197 3.88 15.16 12.36
N SER A 198 4.64 14.55 13.28
CA SER A 198 4.46 13.15 13.63
C SER A 198 3.06 12.98 14.21
N GLY A 199 2.14 12.45 13.41
CA GLY A 199 0.71 12.34 13.70
C GLY A 199 -0.14 13.18 12.75
N SER A 200 -1.28 12.61 12.32
CA SER A 200 -2.29 13.23 11.45
C SER A 200 -2.88 14.48 12.11
N SER A 201 -2.14 15.59 12.13
CA SER A 201 -2.45 16.71 13.01
C SER A 201 -3.51 17.67 12.46
N ASN A 202 -4.16 17.36 11.34
CA ASN A 202 -5.07 18.28 10.65
C ASN A 202 -6.44 17.69 10.21
N ASP A 203 -6.82 16.49 10.65
CA ASP A 203 -8.03 15.77 10.13
C ASP A 203 -8.07 15.71 8.59
N ALA A 204 -6.93 15.89 7.93
CA ALA A 204 -6.82 16.00 6.48
C ALA A 204 -6.49 14.65 5.84
N VAL A 205 -6.03 13.69 6.64
CA VAL A 205 -5.69 12.35 6.18
C VAL A 205 -6.59 11.37 6.91
N ALA A 206 -7.27 10.52 6.14
CA ALA A 206 -8.16 9.48 6.63
C ALA A 206 -7.73 8.11 6.07
N GLY A 207 -8.00 7.05 6.83
CA GLY A 207 -7.42 5.74 6.55
C GLY A 207 -5.95 5.68 6.94
N GLY A 208 -5.18 4.86 6.23
CA GLY A 208 -3.78 4.63 6.53
C GLY A 208 -3.54 3.52 7.56
N GLY A 209 -2.30 3.43 8.03
CA GLY A 209 -1.86 2.37 8.96
C GLY A 209 -1.35 1.12 8.24
N GLY A 210 -0.98 1.29 6.97
CA GLY A 210 -0.18 0.35 6.20
C GLY A 210 1.19 0.13 6.82
N GLY A 211 1.87 -0.87 6.29
CA GLY A 211 3.08 -1.39 6.90
C GLY A 211 3.68 -2.51 6.07
N GLU A 212 4.68 -3.15 6.64
CA GLU A 212 5.39 -4.25 6.01
C GLU A 212 4.46 -5.47 5.83
N ASP A 213 4.40 -6.04 4.63
CA ASP A 213 3.59 -7.23 4.36
C ASP A 213 4.47 -8.47 4.20
N HIS A 214 4.48 -9.31 5.24
CA HIS A 214 5.20 -10.59 5.23
C HIS A 214 4.31 -11.79 4.94
N THR A 215 3.02 -11.57 4.63
CA THR A 215 2.03 -12.65 4.53
C THR A 215 2.38 -13.63 3.42
N GLY A 216 2.87 -13.14 2.28
CA GLY A 216 3.34 -13.99 1.18
C GLY A 216 4.52 -14.88 1.58
N THR A 217 5.53 -14.31 2.25
CA THR A 217 6.69 -15.07 2.76
C THR A 217 6.27 -16.13 3.78
N ILE A 218 5.38 -15.79 4.71
CA ILE A 218 4.87 -16.72 5.72
C ILE A 218 4.10 -17.86 5.04
N HIS A 219 3.25 -17.56 4.06
CA HIS A 219 2.55 -18.56 3.25
C HIS A 219 3.54 -19.52 2.58
N GLY A 220 4.54 -18.99 1.88
CA GLY A 220 5.54 -19.78 1.18
C GLY A 220 6.35 -20.69 2.10
N VAL A 221 6.76 -20.20 3.28
CA VAL A 221 7.49 -20.98 4.29
C VAL A 221 6.62 -22.10 4.84
N ILE A 222 5.37 -21.81 5.25
CA ILE A 222 4.44 -22.83 5.77
C ILE A 222 4.21 -23.92 4.72
N MET A 223 3.92 -23.53 3.47
CA MET A 223 3.67 -24.48 2.40
C MET A 223 4.90 -25.30 2.05
N SER A 224 6.09 -24.70 2.04
CA SER A 224 7.34 -25.42 1.80
C SER A 224 7.59 -26.49 2.86
N VAL A 225 7.43 -26.15 4.14
CA VAL A 225 7.60 -27.13 5.23
C VAL A 225 6.57 -28.25 5.13
N VAL A 226 5.30 -27.92 4.89
CA VAL A 226 4.22 -28.91 4.82
C VAL A 226 4.40 -29.87 3.64
N PHE A 227 4.66 -29.37 2.44
CA PHE A 227 4.72 -30.18 1.22
C PHE A 227 6.07 -30.83 0.94
N LEU A 228 7.19 -30.14 1.21
CA LEU A 228 8.52 -30.68 0.89
C LEU A 228 9.10 -31.55 2.00
N LEU A 229 8.67 -31.34 3.25
CA LEU A 229 9.19 -32.09 4.39
C LEU A 229 8.07 -32.91 5.05
N GLY A 230 7.00 -32.26 5.47
CA GLY A 230 5.92 -32.85 6.27
C GLY A 230 5.28 -34.08 5.64
N PHE A 231 4.68 -33.92 4.46
CA PHE A 231 4.02 -35.02 3.75
C PHE A 231 4.97 -36.15 3.34
N PRO A 232 6.17 -35.89 2.76
CA PRO A 232 7.16 -36.92 2.47
C PRO A 232 7.60 -37.70 3.71
N ILE A 233 7.92 -37.03 4.81
CA ILE A 233 8.24 -37.69 6.10
C ILE A 233 7.07 -38.57 6.54
N GLY A 234 5.85 -38.07 6.43
CA GLY A 234 4.64 -38.83 6.74
C GLY A 234 4.52 -40.11 5.94
N SER A 235 4.88 -40.09 4.65
CA SER A 235 4.87 -41.28 3.79
C SER A 235 5.91 -42.34 4.22
N LEU A 236 7.05 -41.91 4.77
CA LEU A 236 8.13 -42.79 5.26
C LEU A 236 7.82 -43.45 6.62
N LEU A 237 6.89 -42.90 7.41
CA LEU A 237 6.52 -43.45 8.72
C LEU A 237 5.91 -44.86 8.61
N MET A 238 5.18 -45.17 7.54
CA MET A 238 4.57 -46.48 7.34
C MET A 238 5.61 -47.57 7.06
N PRO A 239 6.53 -47.42 6.08
CA PRO A 239 7.60 -48.38 5.85
C PRO A 239 8.57 -48.56 7.03
N LEU A 240 8.84 -47.50 7.80
CA LEU A 240 9.86 -47.53 8.86
C LEU A 240 9.34 -48.02 10.22
N LEU A 241 8.14 -47.59 10.63
CA LEU A 241 7.61 -47.86 11.98
C LEU A 241 6.46 -48.87 11.98
N GLY A 242 5.77 -49.07 10.85
CA GLY A 242 4.61 -49.97 10.73
C GLY A 242 3.40 -49.58 11.58
N LYS A 243 3.41 -48.41 12.24
CA LYS A 243 2.32 -47.95 13.14
C LYS A 243 1.39 -47.00 12.42
N TRP A 244 0.24 -47.51 11.99
CA TRP A 244 -0.77 -46.73 11.25
C TRP A 244 -1.25 -45.48 12.02
N LEU A 245 -1.40 -45.57 13.35
CA LEU A 245 -1.82 -44.43 14.19
C LEU A 245 -0.82 -43.28 14.14
N VAL A 246 0.48 -43.57 14.09
CA VAL A 246 1.52 -42.54 14.03
C VAL A 246 1.50 -41.86 12.67
N HIS A 247 1.36 -42.64 11.60
CA HIS A 247 1.19 -42.10 10.25
C HIS A 247 -0.08 -41.24 10.14
N ALA A 248 -1.23 -41.76 10.56
CA ALA A 248 -2.51 -41.06 10.47
C ALA A 248 -2.49 -39.74 11.25
N SER A 249 -1.99 -39.74 12.49
CA SER A 249 -1.86 -38.52 13.29
C SER A 249 -0.95 -37.49 12.63
N TRP A 250 0.19 -37.92 12.07
CA TRP A 250 1.11 -37.02 11.36
C TRP A 250 0.49 -36.43 10.10
N GLN A 251 -0.21 -37.25 9.30
CA GLN A 251 -0.92 -36.79 8.10
C GLN A 251 -2.00 -35.77 8.42
N ILE A 252 -2.75 -35.95 9.52
CA ILE A 252 -3.76 -34.99 9.98
C ILE A 252 -3.12 -33.65 10.37
N ILE A 253 -1.99 -33.67 11.08
CA ILE A 253 -1.28 -32.43 11.46
C ILE A 253 -0.84 -31.66 10.22
N MET A 254 -0.24 -32.34 9.23
CA MET A 254 0.19 -31.72 7.98
C MET A 254 -0.99 -31.21 7.15
N PHE A 255 -2.11 -31.94 7.15
CA PHE A 255 -3.34 -31.49 6.49
C PHE A 255 -3.91 -30.21 7.10
N ILE A 256 -3.91 -30.07 8.43
CA ILE A 256 -4.30 -28.83 9.10
C ILE A 256 -3.32 -27.70 8.75
N GLY A 257 -2.01 -27.98 8.78
CA GLY A 257 -0.97 -27.02 8.39
C GLY A 257 -1.14 -26.49 6.96
N MET A 258 -1.54 -27.36 6.03
CA MET A 258 -1.88 -26.97 4.65
C MET A 258 -3.02 -25.95 4.60
N TRP A 259 -4.11 -26.15 5.36
CA TRP A 259 -5.22 -25.20 5.40
C TRP A 259 -4.86 -23.87 6.07
N VAL A 260 -4.01 -23.91 7.11
CA VAL A 260 -3.45 -22.70 7.71
C VAL A 260 -2.64 -21.94 6.68
N GLY A 261 -1.72 -22.62 5.98
CA GLY A 261 -0.95 -22.03 4.88
C GLY A 261 -1.87 -21.44 3.81
N PHE A 262 -2.94 -22.13 3.42
CA PHE A 262 -3.89 -21.67 2.41
C PHE A 262 -4.60 -20.39 2.88
N GLY A 263 -5.06 -20.35 4.13
CA GLY A 263 -5.68 -19.16 4.72
C GLY A 263 -4.74 -17.95 4.73
N VAL A 264 -3.48 -18.15 5.09
CA VAL A 264 -2.45 -17.10 5.01
C VAL A 264 -2.23 -16.65 3.56
N GLY A 265 -2.16 -17.60 2.61
CA GLY A 265 -2.01 -17.28 1.18
C GLY A 265 -3.18 -16.49 0.61
N LYS A 266 -4.41 -16.80 1.03
CA LYS A 266 -5.60 -16.00 0.70
C LYS A 266 -5.44 -14.56 1.20
N ILE A 267 -5.03 -14.37 2.45
CA ILE A 267 -4.83 -13.01 3.00
C ILE A 267 -3.77 -12.27 2.19
N ALA A 268 -2.66 -12.94 1.82
CA ALA A 268 -1.64 -12.35 0.97
C ALA A 268 -2.19 -11.94 -0.41
N ALA A 269 -2.98 -12.81 -1.05
CA ALA A 269 -3.58 -12.54 -2.35
C ALA A 269 -4.65 -11.43 -2.29
N ASP A 270 -5.45 -11.35 -1.22
CA ASP A 270 -6.43 -10.28 -1.04
C ASP A 270 -5.73 -8.92 -0.87
N ARG A 271 -4.61 -8.87 -0.12
CA ARG A 271 -3.80 -7.65 0.07
C ARG A 271 -3.08 -7.24 -1.22
N GLY A 272 -2.54 -8.23 -1.93
CA GLY A 272 -1.91 -8.04 -3.22
C GLY A 272 -2.89 -7.89 -4.38
N GLY A 273 -4.22 -7.86 -4.15
CA GLY A 273 -5.21 -7.72 -5.23
C GLY A 273 -5.25 -8.88 -6.25
N ASP A 274 -4.57 -9.99 -5.95
CA ASP A 274 -4.35 -11.12 -6.85
C ASP A 274 -5.33 -12.29 -6.66
N TRP A 275 -6.39 -12.06 -5.88
CA TRP A 275 -7.38 -13.09 -5.59
C TRP A 275 -8.11 -13.54 -6.87
N PHE A 276 -7.89 -14.80 -7.25
CA PHE A 276 -8.39 -15.45 -8.48
C PHE A 276 -7.95 -14.85 -9.82
N THR A 277 -7.01 -13.91 -9.84
CA THR A 277 -6.42 -13.40 -11.10
C THR A 277 -5.18 -14.19 -11.49
N GLU A 278 -4.41 -14.68 -10.52
CA GLU A 278 -3.15 -15.39 -10.73
C GLU A 278 -3.34 -16.92 -10.85
N PRO A 279 -2.72 -17.61 -11.84
CA PRO A 279 -2.77 -19.06 -11.97
C PRO A 279 -2.36 -19.82 -10.71
N HIS A 280 -1.38 -19.32 -9.94
CA HIS A 280 -0.96 -19.93 -8.68
C HIS A 280 -2.11 -19.96 -7.65
N VAL A 281 -2.85 -18.86 -7.52
CA VAL A 281 -4.01 -18.74 -6.62
C VAL A 281 -5.18 -19.60 -7.11
N GLN A 282 -5.44 -19.61 -8.41
CA GLN A 282 -6.49 -20.43 -9.01
C GLN A 282 -6.23 -21.92 -8.80
N LEU A 283 -5.03 -22.41 -9.15
CA LEU A 283 -4.66 -23.82 -8.98
C LEU A 283 -4.62 -24.22 -7.50
N GLY A 284 -4.10 -23.34 -6.64
CA GLY A 284 -4.05 -23.53 -5.20
C GLY A 284 -5.43 -23.56 -4.53
N THR A 285 -6.43 -22.92 -5.12
CA THR A 285 -7.82 -22.93 -4.60
C THR A 285 -8.63 -24.10 -5.16
N ILE A 286 -8.47 -24.45 -6.44
CA ILE A 286 -9.23 -25.52 -7.10
C ILE A 286 -8.74 -26.90 -6.67
N SER A 287 -7.42 -27.11 -6.53
CA SER A 287 -6.85 -28.43 -6.24
C SER A 287 -7.28 -29.03 -4.89
N PRO A 288 -7.29 -28.27 -3.77
CA PRO A 288 -7.76 -28.80 -2.48
C PRO A 288 -9.25 -29.14 -2.46
N LEU A 289 -10.07 -28.36 -3.18
CA LEU A 289 -11.52 -28.56 -3.27
C LEU A 289 -11.88 -29.76 -4.17
N GLY A 290 -11.13 -29.98 -5.26
CA GLY A 290 -11.26 -31.15 -6.12
C GLY A 290 -10.85 -32.47 -5.44
N GLY A 291 -9.85 -32.41 -4.56
CA GLY A 291 -9.41 -33.57 -3.76
C GLY A 291 -10.50 -34.10 -2.81
N MET A 292 -11.33 -33.23 -2.23
CA MET A 292 -12.46 -33.62 -1.38
C MET A 292 -13.61 -34.29 -2.15
N SER A 293 -13.84 -33.92 -3.42
CA SER A 293 -14.82 -34.65 -4.25
C SER A 293 -14.36 -36.07 -4.58
N CYS A 294 -13.05 -36.30 -4.73
CA CYS A 294 -12.53 -37.64 -5.01
C CYS A 294 -12.43 -38.54 -3.77
N THR A 295 -12.26 -37.99 -2.57
CA THR A 295 -12.27 -38.80 -1.32
C THR A 295 -13.67 -39.16 -0.85
N SER A 296 -14.70 -38.38 -1.19
CA SER A 296 -16.10 -38.76 -0.94
C SER A 296 -16.59 -39.89 -1.87
N ALA A 297 -16.10 -39.95 -3.11
CA ALA A 297 -16.53 -40.95 -4.09
C ALA A 297 -15.92 -42.37 -3.88
N LYS A 298 -14.83 -42.52 -3.11
CA LYS A 298 -14.20 -43.84 -2.84
C LYS A 298 -14.71 -44.55 -1.58
N GLY A 299 -15.61 -43.93 -0.81
CA GLY A 299 -16.20 -44.51 0.41
C GLY A 299 -17.49 -45.34 0.21
N SER A 300 -18.02 -45.46 -1.01
CA SER A 300 -19.37 -46.01 -1.25
C SER A 300 -19.43 -47.24 -2.18
N SER A 301 -18.33 -47.98 -2.37
CA SER A 301 -18.33 -49.16 -3.27
C SER A 301 -17.80 -50.47 -2.67
N HIS A 302 -17.79 -50.60 -1.35
CA HIS A 302 -17.54 -51.90 -0.69
C HIS A 302 -18.47 -52.11 0.52
N ALA A 303 -19.76 -52.24 0.27
CA ALA A 303 -20.71 -52.86 1.21
C ALA A 303 -21.97 -53.37 0.47
N SER A 304 -21.83 -54.39 -0.36
CA SER A 304 -22.96 -55.29 -0.69
C SER A 304 -22.43 -56.58 -1.30
N SER A 305 -22.01 -57.48 -0.41
CA SER A 305 -21.91 -58.90 -0.72
C SER A 305 -22.20 -59.67 0.56
N THR A 306 -23.27 -60.47 0.50
CA THR A 306 -23.58 -61.62 1.36
C THR A 306 -24.47 -61.38 2.60
N LEU A 307 -25.75 -61.73 2.46
CA LEU A 307 -26.62 -62.49 3.40
C LEU A 307 -27.96 -62.75 2.67
N MET A 308 -28.10 -63.85 1.91
CA MET A 308 -28.82 -65.10 2.27
C MET A 308 -30.22 -64.89 2.88
N ASN A 309 -31.31 -65.18 2.14
CA ASN A 309 -32.06 -66.46 2.21
C ASN A 309 -33.40 -66.46 1.44
N SER A 310 -33.63 -67.58 0.73
CA SER A 310 -34.87 -68.30 0.37
C SER A 310 -36.16 -67.55 -0.06
N ILE A 311 -36.75 -67.97 -1.20
CA ILE A 311 -37.99 -68.78 -1.27
C ILE A 311 -38.41 -68.97 -2.76
N VAL A 312 -38.59 -70.26 -3.11
CA VAL A 312 -39.28 -70.88 -4.27
C VAL A 312 -40.79 -70.53 -4.22
N PRO A 313 -41.57 -70.42 -5.32
CA PRO A 313 -41.61 -71.33 -6.47
C PRO A 313 -41.38 -70.76 -7.86
#